data_AF-A0A975CAR2-F1
#
_entry.id   AF-A0A975CAR2-F1
#
_cell.length_a   1.000
_cell.length_b   1.000
_cell.length_c   1.000
_cell.angle_alpha   90.00
_cell.angle_beta   90.00
_cell.angle_gamma   90.00
#
_symmetry.space_group_name_H-M   'P 1'
#
loop_
_entity.id
_entity.type
_entity.pdbx_description
1 polymer ?
#
loop_
_entity_poly.entity_id
_entity_poly.type
_entity_poly.pdbx_seq_one_letter_code
_entity_poly.pdbx_strand_id
1 'polypeptide(L)'
;MYNREAAVAYANQWWNGRNPDFPSFDVDCTNFISQCLLAGGAPMYGYPNRERGWWMQGGTWSFSWSVAHSMRWFLGGSKKGLTARQVSSPEELDLGDIICYDFQGDGRYDHTTIVTAKDGQMPLVNAHTYDAYQRSWDYKDSYAYSPNAKYLFFKVNDRFS
;
A
#
# COMPACT_ATOMS: atom_id res chain seq x y z
N MET A 1 4.58 -10.92 -13.45
CA MET A 1 3.89 -9.74 -14.01
C MET A 1 2.84 -9.33 -13.00
N TYR A 2 2.75 -8.05 -12.68
CA TYR A 2 1.77 -7.52 -11.73
C TYR A 2 0.40 -7.42 -12.40
N ASN A 3 -0.60 -8.11 -11.85
CA ASN A 3 -1.98 -8.02 -12.27
C ASN A 3 -2.72 -6.99 -11.40
N ARG A 4 -2.85 -5.78 -11.94
CA ARG A 4 -3.53 -4.66 -11.29
C ARG A 4 -4.99 -4.96 -10.97
N GLU A 5 -5.69 -5.60 -11.90
CA GLU A 5 -7.10 -5.96 -11.72
C GLU A 5 -7.29 -6.95 -10.57
N ALA A 6 -6.39 -7.93 -10.42
CA ALA A 6 -6.42 -8.86 -9.30
C ALA A 6 -6.15 -8.17 -7.94
N ALA A 7 -5.20 -7.22 -7.91
CA ALA A 7 -4.94 -6.42 -6.71
C ALA A 7 -6.17 -5.59 -6.31
N VAL A 8 -6.83 -4.94 -7.29
CA VAL A 8 -8.05 -4.15 -7.06
C VAL A 8 -9.24 -5.04 -6.68
N ALA A 9 -9.41 -6.19 -7.31
CA ALA A 9 -10.48 -7.13 -6.97
C ALA A 9 -10.33 -7.62 -5.52
N TYR A 10 -9.10 -7.93 -5.10
CA TYR A 10 -8.81 -8.27 -3.70
C TYR A 10 -9.15 -7.11 -2.77
N ALA A 11 -8.70 -5.90 -3.10
CA ALA A 11 -8.95 -4.71 -2.30
C ALA A 11 -10.45 -4.39 -2.16
N ASN A 12 -11.24 -4.61 -3.22
CA ASN A 12 -12.69 -4.41 -3.23
C ASN A 12 -13.45 -5.53 -2.50
N GLN A 13 -12.89 -6.74 -2.43
CA GLN A 13 -13.48 -7.83 -1.67
C GLN A 13 -13.27 -7.63 -0.16
N TRP A 14 -12.06 -7.22 0.23
CA TRP A 14 -11.64 -7.24 1.63
C TRP A 14 -11.64 -5.89 2.32
N TRP A 15 -12.07 -4.79 1.68
CA TRP A 15 -12.00 -3.43 2.25
C TRP A 15 -12.60 -3.26 3.66
N ASN A 16 -13.60 -4.07 4.04
CA ASN A 16 -14.27 -4.06 5.35
C ASN A 16 -14.14 -5.38 6.12
N GLY A 17 -13.20 -6.23 5.74
CA GLY A 17 -13.08 -7.58 6.28
C GLY A 17 -11.61 -8.01 6.36
N ARG A 18 -11.30 -8.92 7.29
CA ARG A 18 -9.92 -9.41 7.44
C ARG A 18 -9.86 -10.81 6.84
N ASN A 19 -8.97 -11.00 5.87
CA ASN A 19 -8.79 -12.31 5.25
C ASN A 19 -8.17 -13.28 6.28
N PRO A 20 -8.85 -14.39 6.63
CA PRO A 20 -8.37 -15.32 7.65
C PRO A 20 -7.08 -16.06 7.27
N ASP A 21 -6.66 -16.03 6.00
CA ASP A 21 -5.39 -16.61 5.55
C ASP A 21 -4.18 -15.77 5.96
N PHE A 22 -4.41 -14.56 6.49
CA PHE A 22 -3.38 -13.61 6.89
C PHE A 22 -3.53 -13.21 8.36
N PRO A 23 -2.43 -12.81 9.04
CA PRO A 23 -2.52 -12.22 10.36
C PRO A 23 -3.35 -10.92 10.30
N SER A 24 -4.16 -10.69 11.32
CA SER A 24 -4.88 -9.43 11.52
C SER A 24 -4.14 -8.59 12.55
N PHE A 25 -4.10 -7.27 12.34
CA PHE A 25 -3.51 -6.30 13.26
C PHE A 25 -4.53 -5.23 13.65
N ASP A 26 -4.31 -4.57 14.79
CA ASP A 26 -5.11 -3.38 15.16
C ASP A 26 -4.82 -2.20 14.21
N VAL A 27 -3.55 -2.06 13.81
CA VAL A 27 -3.09 -1.11 12.78
C VAL A 27 -2.73 -1.92 11.54
N ASP A 28 -3.68 -2.04 10.63
CA ASP A 28 -3.66 -3.07 9.58
C ASP A 28 -3.40 -2.54 8.16
N CYS A 29 -3.33 -1.23 7.97
CA CYS A 29 -3.23 -0.61 6.65
C CYS A 29 -2.18 -1.27 5.75
N THR A 30 -0.92 -1.37 6.17
CA THR A 30 0.15 -1.93 5.35
C THR A 30 0.04 -3.44 5.14
N ASN A 31 -0.50 -4.17 6.11
CA ASN A 31 -0.75 -5.60 5.95
C ASN A 31 -1.82 -5.85 4.87
N PHE A 32 -2.93 -5.11 4.91
CA PHE A 32 -3.94 -5.14 3.86
C PHE A 32 -3.37 -4.75 2.48
N ILE A 33 -2.57 -3.67 2.40
CA ILE A 33 -1.93 -3.28 1.14
C ILE A 33 -0.99 -4.37 0.64
N SER A 34 -0.22 -5.02 1.53
CA SER A 34 0.64 -6.14 1.16
C SER A 34 -0.16 -7.33 0.63
N GLN A 35 -1.31 -7.64 1.22
CA GLN A 35 -2.21 -8.66 0.71
C GLN A 35 -2.71 -8.33 -0.71
N CYS A 36 -3.09 -7.08 -0.97
CA CYS A 36 -3.51 -6.63 -2.29
C CYS A 36 -2.39 -6.77 -3.33
N LEU A 37 -1.18 -6.33 -2.98
CA LEU A 37 0.01 -6.45 -3.83
C LEU A 37 0.36 -7.92 -4.13
N LEU A 38 0.27 -8.79 -3.11
CA LEU A 38 0.49 -10.23 -3.27
C LEU A 38 -0.57 -10.86 -4.17
N ALA A 39 -1.85 -10.49 -4.01
CA ALA A 39 -2.94 -10.94 -4.89
C ALA A 39 -2.75 -10.49 -6.34
N GLY A 40 -2.14 -9.32 -6.54
CA GLY A 40 -1.66 -8.87 -7.84
C GLY A 40 -0.43 -9.62 -8.38
N GLY A 41 0.11 -10.60 -7.65
CA GLY A 41 1.27 -11.39 -8.09
C GLY A 41 2.62 -10.70 -7.89
N ALA A 42 2.71 -9.72 -6.98
CA ALA A 42 3.99 -9.13 -6.60
C ALA A 42 4.89 -10.20 -5.95
N PRO A 43 6.13 -10.39 -6.43
CA PRO A 43 7.04 -11.39 -5.90
C PRO A 43 7.65 -10.94 -4.57
N MET A 44 7.54 -11.81 -3.57
CA MET A 44 8.18 -11.64 -2.28
C MET A 44 9.69 -11.91 -2.36
N TYR A 45 10.48 -11.21 -1.55
CA TYR A 45 11.90 -11.50 -1.37
C TYR A 45 12.42 -10.98 -0.03
N GLY A 46 13.58 -11.48 0.41
CA GLY A 46 14.29 -10.96 1.60
C GLY A 46 14.17 -11.84 2.85
N TYR A 47 13.36 -12.90 2.80
CA TYR A 47 13.28 -13.92 3.85
C TYR A 47 14.66 -14.51 4.18
N PRO A 48 14.99 -14.77 5.47
CA PRO A 48 14.16 -14.60 6.68
C PRO A 48 14.40 -13.29 7.45
N ASN A 49 15.16 -12.33 6.92
CA ASN A 49 15.50 -11.12 7.66
C ASN A 49 14.31 -10.13 7.66
N ARG A 50 13.79 -9.81 8.85
CA ARG A 50 12.62 -8.92 8.99
C ARG A 50 12.89 -7.47 8.57
N GLU A 51 14.14 -7.03 8.60
CA GLU A 51 14.55 -5.69 8.17
C GLU A 51 14.77 -5.59 6.66
N ARG A 52 14.70 -6.70 5.91
CA ARG A 52 15.04 -6.74 4.49
C ARG A 52 13.91 -7.28 3.63
N GLY A 53 13.77 -6.65 2.47
CA GLY A 53 12.84 -7.07 1.42
C GLY A 53 11.38 -6.79 1.77
N TRP A 54 10.48 -7.56 1.17
CA TRP A 54 9.04 -7.54 1.39
C TRP A 54 8.53 -8.97 1.26
N TRP A 55 8.08 -9.55 2.38
CA TRP A 55 7.71 -10.95 2.45
C TRP A 55 6.86 -11.30 3.68
N MET A 56 6.04 -12.33 3.55
CA MET A 56 5.41 -13.07 4.64
C MET A 56 5.55 -14.57 4.36
N GLN A 57 6.05 -15.33 5.34
CA GLN A 57 6.30 -16.76 5.20
C GLN A 57 6.36 -17.45 6.56
N GLY A 58 5.73 -18.62 6.71
CA GLY A 58 5.85 -19.45 7.92
C GLY A 58 5.36 -18.77 9.20
N GLY A 59 4.33 -17.92 9.10
CA GLY A 59 3.79 -17.17 10.25
C GLY A 59 4.63 -15.97 10.70
N THR A 60 5.64 -15.57 9.91
CA THR A 60 6.47 -14.38 10.14
C THR A 60 6.50 -13.48 8.90
N TRP A 61 6.91 -12.23 9.06
CA TRP A 61 6.89 -11.19 8.02
C TRP A 61 7.97 -10.12 8.21
N SER A 62 8.33 -9.46 7.12
CA SER A 62 9.20 -8.27 7.13
C SER A 62 8.48 -7.04 7.68
N PHE A 63 9.22 -6.05 8.19
CA PHE A 63 8.63 -4.79 8.65
C PHE A 63 7.91 -4.06 7.52
N SER A 64 8.45 -4.08 6.31
CA SER A 64 7.81 -3.54 5.10
C SER A 64 6.48 -4.19 4.75
N TRP A 65 6.20 -5.42 5.21
CA TRP A 65 4.91 -6.08 5.00
C TRP A 65 3.81 -5.47 5.87
N SER A 66 4.13 -5.01 7.07
CA SER A 66 3.12 -4.65 8.09
C SER A 66 3.24 -3.23 8.66
N VAL A 67 4.28 -2.46 8.30
CA VAL A 67 4.53 -1.12 8.86
C VAL A 67 4.66 -0.08 7.75
N ALA A 68 3.81 0.95 7.79
CA ALA A 68 3.72 2.00 6.77
C ALA A 68 5.06 2.70 6.50
N HIS A 69 5.76 3.11 7.56
CA HIS A 69 7.06 3.76 7.43
C HIS A 69 8.15 2.84 6.85
N SER A 70 8.06 1.52 7.07
CA SER A 70 8.99 0.58 6.44
C SER A 70 8.61 0.34 4.97
N MET A 71 7.32 0.26 4.66
CA MET A 71 6.81 0.10 3.28
C MET A 71 7.24 1.26 2.39
N ARG A 72 7.11 2.52 2.84
CA ARG A 72 7.52 3.67 2.01
C ARG A 72 9.00 3.64 1.64
N TRP A 73 9.87 3.23 2.57
CA TRP A 73 11.31 3.10 2.30
C TRP A 73 11.59 1.95 1.34
N PHE A 74 10.87 0.83 1.53
CA PHE A 74 10.96 -0.31 0.64
C PHE A 74 10.56 0.05 -0.80
N LEU A 75 9.39 0.66 -1.01
CA LEU A 75 8.91 1.05 -2.34
C LEU A 75 9.83 2.08 -3.01
N GLY A 76 10.41 3.02 -2.25
CA GLY A 76 11.34 4.01 -2.78
C GLY A 76 12.75 3.49 -3.09
N GLY A 77 13.14 2.34 -2.53
CA GLY A 77 14.53 1.82 -2.62
C GLY A 77 14.68 0.44 -3.26
N SER A 78 13.59 -0.32 -3.40
CA SER A 78 13.64 -1.70 -3.89
C SER A 78 14.06 -1.77 -5.35
N LYS A 79 14.98 -2.69 -5.65
CA LYS A 79 15.47 -3.00 -7.01
C LYS A 79 15.25 -4.48 -7.38
N LYS A 80 14.55 -5.24 -6.55
CA LYS A 80 14.33 -6.67 -6.71
C LYS A 80 12.94 -7.03 -6.20
N GLY A 81 12.32 -8.04 -6.80
CA GLY A 81 10.97 -8.45 -6.39
C GLY A 81 9.94 -7.35 -6.67
N LEU A 82 9.05 -7.07 -5.71
CA LEU A 82 8.19 -5.89 -5.77
C LEU A 82 9.04 -4.61 -5.90
N THR A 83 8.80 -3.86 -6.98
CA THR A 83 9.44 -2.56 -7.25
C THR A 83 8.40 -1.56 -7.70
N ALA A 84 8.66 -0.28 -7.43
CA ALA A 84 7.83 0.83 -7.81
C ALA A 84 8.70 2.02 -8.19
N ARG A 85 8.11 2.98 -8.92
CA ARG A 85 8.70 4.30 -9.14
C ARG A 85 7.88 5.36 -8.43
N GLN A 86 8.56 6.30 -7.79
CA GLN A 86 7.88 7.46 -7.24
C GLN A 86 7.44 8.39 -8.37
N VAL A 87 6.23 8.95 -8.26
CA VAL A 87 5.69 9.96 -9.17
C VAL A 87 5.36 11.25 -8.44
N SER A 88 5.17 12.32 -9.20
CA SER A 88 5.07 13.67 -8.65
C SER A 88 3.65 14.04 -8.24
N SER A 89 2.66 13.43 -8.88
CA SER A 89 1.26 13.79 -8.70
C SER A 89 0.34 12.56 -8.60
N PRO A 90 -0.81 12.68 -7.92
CA PRO A 90 -1.78 11.59 -7.78
C PRO A 90 -2.45 11.22 -9.12
N GLU A 91 -2.58 12.16 -10.06
CA GLU A 91 -3.18 11.94 -11.37
C GLU A 91 -2.38 10.94 -12.21
N GLU A 92 -1.06 10.89 -11.97
CA GLU A 92 -0.17 9.92 -12.58
C GLU A 92 -0.47 8.49 -12.10
N LEU A 93 -1.20 8.26 -11.01
CA LEU A 93 -1.44 6.91 -10.49
C LEU A 93 -2.50 6.14 -11.29
N ASP A 94 -2.28 4.85 -11.43
CA ASP A 94 -3.19 3.87 -12.01
C ASP A 94 -3.76 2.92 -10.95
N LEU A 95 -4.76 2.13 -11.34
CA LEU A 95 -5.31 1.07 -10.50
C LEU A 95 -4.20 0.14 -9.98
N GLY A 96 -4.25 -0.19 -8.69
CA GLY A 96 -3.26 -1.03 -8.03
C GLY A 96 -1.98 -0.32 -7.60
N ASP A 97 -1.88 1.00 -7.79
CA ASP A 97 -0.77 1.81 -7.28
C ASP A 97 -0.97 2.24 -5.82
N ILE A 98 0.10 2.66 -5.16
CA ILE A 98 0.14 2.88 -3.71
C ILE A 98 0.35 4.35 -3.37
N ILE A 99 -0.32 4.80 -2.31
CA ILE A 99 -0.09 6.11 -1.70
C ILE A 99 0.38 5.89 -0.27
N CYS A 100 1.46 6.57 0.14
CA CYS A 100 1.92 6.61 1.52
C CYS A 100 1.65 7.99 2.13
N TYR A 101 1.20 8.03 3.37
CA TYR A 101 0.76 9.24 4.06
C TYR A 101 1.60 9.47 5.31
N ASP A 102 2.11 10.69 5.45
CA ASP A 102 2.60 11.29 6.68
C ASP A 102 1.58 12.35 7.05
N PHE A 103 0.62 12.00 7.91
CA PHE A 103 -0.54 12.86 8.16
C PHE A 103 -0.17 14.12 8.95
N GLN A 104 0.86 14.04 9.78
CA GLN A 104 1.32 15.10 10.66
C GLN A 104 2.40 15.99 10.01
N GLY A 105 3.03 15.51 8.94
CA GLY A 105 4.15 16.16 8.27
C GLY A 105 5.45 16.11 9.09
N ASP A 106 5.61 15.12 9.97
CA ASP A 106 6.75 15.00 10.89
C ASP A 106 7.88 14.11 10.36
N GLY A 107 7.71 13.58 9.14
CA GLY A 107 8.64 12.68 8.48
C GLY A 107 8.38 11.19 8.76
N ARG A 108 7.47 10.86 9.68
CA ARG A 108 6.98 9.50 9.89
C ARG A 108 5.79 9.24 8.97
N TYR A 109 5.74 8.03 8.40
CA TYR A 109 4.65 7.66 7.48
C TYR A 109 3.80 6.64 8.21
N ASP A 110 2.53 6.97 8.41
CA ASP A 110 1.64 6.27 9.33
C ASP A 110 0.56 5.48 8.61
N HIS A 111 0.36 5.76 7.32
CA HIS A 111 -0.69 5.11 6.55
C HIS A 111 -0.27 4.80 5.12
N THR A 112 -0.88 3.75 4.57
CA THR A 112 -0.68 3.28 3.19
C THR A 112 -2.01 2.84 2.61
N THR A 113 -2.30 3.26 1.38
CA THR A 113 -3.55 2.94 0.67
C THR A 113 -3.25 2.41 -0.74
N ILE A 114 -4.25 1.78 -1.37
CA ILE A 114 -4.17 1.31 -2.76
C ILE A 114 -5.25 1.98 -3.60
N VAL A 115 -4.88 2.41 -4.81
CA VAL A 115 -5.80 2.98 -5.80
C VAL A 115 -6.69 1.89 -6.38
N THR A 116 -8.00 2.01 -6.19
CA THR A 116 -9.00 1.01 -6.62
C THR A 116 -10.02 1.55 -7.61
N ALA A 117 -10.14 2.87 -7.71
CA ALA A 117 -10.95 3.55 -8.72
C ALA A 117 -10.37 4.95 -9.01
N LYS A 118 -10.98 5.66 -9.97
CA LYS A 118 -10.67 7.07 -10.25
C LYS A 118 -11.97 7.85 -10.44
N ASP A 119 -12.02 9.06 -9.90
CA ASP A 119 -13.02 10.08 -10.25
C ASP A 119 -12.35 11.11 -11.18
N GLY A 120 -12.65 11.01 -12.47
CA GLY A 120 -11.85 11.66 -13.51
C GLY A 120 -10.40 11.18 -13.47
N GLN A 121 -9.47 12.11 -13.24
CA GLN A 121 -8.05 11.79 -13.08
C GLN A 121 -7.64 11.52 -11.62
N MET A 122 -8.50 11.83 -10.65
CA MET A 122 -8.15 11.75 -9.24
C MET A 122 -8.36 10.33 -8.70
N PRO A 123 -7.38 9.75 -7.99
CA PRO A 123 -7.52 8.41 -7.43
C PRO A 123 -8.58 8.33 -6.33
N LEU A 124 -9.26 7.19 -6.29
CA LEU A 124 -10.04 6.72 -5.16
C LEU A 124 -9.37 5.48 -4.59
N VAL A 125 -9.33 5.38 -3.26
CA VAL A 125 -8.51 4.36 -2.59
C VAL A 125 -9.30 3.52 -1.60
N ASN A 126 -8.83 2.28 -1.42
CA ASN A 126 -9.24 1.41 -0.31
C ASN A 126 -8.12 1.32 0.72
N ALA A 127 -8.50 1.15 1.98
CA ALA A 127 -7.56 1.04 3.10
C ALA A 127 -8.19 0.36 4.33
N HIS A 128 -7.35 -0.08 5.26
CA HIS A 128 -7.72 -0.61 6.58
C HIS A 128 -7.30 0.33 7.73
N THR A 129 -7.34 -0.15 8.98
CA THR A 129 -7.26 0.58 10.26
C THR A 129 -8.53 1.37 10.53
N TYR A 130 -8.91 2.24 9.59
CA TYR A 130 -10.28 2.72 9.45
C TYR A 130 -10.69 2.39 8.03
N ASP A 131 -11.56 1.39 7.94
CA ASP A 131 -11.94 0.76 6.68
C ASP A 131 -12.48 1.81 5.71
N ALA A 132 -11.86 1.89 4.54
CA ALA A 132 -12.18 2.87 3.51
C ALA A 132 -12.44 2.14 2.19
N TYR A 133 -13.52 2.51 1.52
CA TYR A 133 -13.89 2.01 0.20
C TYR A 133 -14.01 3.19 -0.77
N GLN A 134 -13.18 3.20 -1.80
CA GLN A 134 -13.18 4.20 -2.87
C GLN A 134 -13.25 5.64 -2.33
N ARG A 135 -12.48 5.90 -1.26
CA ARG A 135 -12.39 7.22 -0.64
C ARG A 135 -11.50 8.13 -1.48
N SER A 136 -11.75 9.44 -1.45
CA SER A 136 -10.81 10.43 -2.02
C SER A 136 -9.40 10.21 -1.49
N TRP A 137 -8.42 10.11 -2.39
CA TRP A 137 -7.02 9.87 -2.06
C TRP A 137 -6.44 10.89 -1.08
N ASP A 138 -6.94 12.14 -1.08
CA ASP A 138 -6.38 13.23 -0.29
C ASP A 138 -6.72 13.16 1.20
N TYR A 139 -7.64 12.26 1.60
CA TYR A 139 -7.97 11.95 2.99
C TYR A 139 -8.36 13.17 3.85
N LYS A 140 -8.76 14.29 3.26
CA LYS A 140 -9.07 15.54 3.99
C LYS A 140 -10.24 15.43 4.95
N ASP A 141 -11.11 14.46 4.71
CA ASP A 141 -12.26 14.10 5.57
C ASP A 141 -11.87 13.17 6.73
N SER A 142 -10.57 12.84 6.89
CA SER A 142 -10.08 11.96 7.96
C SER A 142 -9.79 12.74 9.23
N TYR A 143 -10.13 12.17 10.39
CA TYR A 143 -9.74 12.74 11.68
C TYR A 143 -8.21 12.78 11.87
N ALA A 144 -7.46 11.95 11.13
CA ALA A 144 -6.01 11.93 11.16
C ALA A 144 -5.38 13.06 10.32
N TYR A 145 -6.13 13.65 9.38
CA TYR A 145 -5.60 14.66 8.47
C TYR A 145 -5.17 15.93 9.20
N SER A 146 -4.07 16.52 8.72
CA SER A 146 -3.64 17.86 9.07
C SER A 146 -3.26 18.65 7.82
N PRO A 147 -3.28 20.00 7.87
CA PRO A 147 -2.79 20.84 6.76
C PRO A 147 -1.31 20.59 6.38
N ASN A 148 -0.53 19.95 7.25
CA ASN A 148 0.88 19.65 7.02
C ASN A 148 1.10 18.29 6.33
N ALA A 149 0.04 17.53 6.09
CA ALA A 149 0.11 16.18 5.55
C ALA A 149 0.97 16.12 4.27
N LYS A 150 1.82 15.09 4.20
CA LYS A 150 2.66 14.78 3.04
C LYS A 150 2.27 13.43 2.46
N TYR A 151 2.44 13.33 1.14
CA TYR A 151 2.07 12.16 0.37
C TYR A 151 3.26 11.71 -0.48
N LEU A 152 3.42 10.40 -0.61
CA LEU A 152 4.26 9.80 -1.64
C LEU A 152 3.40 8.94 -2.54
N PHE A 153 3.58 9.13 -3.84
CA PHE A 153 2.84 8.43 -4.88
C PHE A 153 3.76 7.41 -5.54
N PHE A 154 3.40 6.13 -5.48
CA PHE A 154 4.21 5.04 -6.01
C PHE A 154 3.47 4.29 -7.10
N LYS A 155 3.97 4.37 -8.33
CA LYS A 155 3.52 3.49 -9.42
C LYS A 155 4.23 2.15 -9.35
N VAL A 156 3.48 1.08 -9.11
CA VAL A 156 4.03 -0.27 -9.06
C VAL A 156 4.47 -0.68 -10.47
N ASN A 157 5.64 -1.30 -10.61
CA ASN A 157 6.09 -1.76 -11.93
C ASN A 157 5.34 -3.03 -12.35
N ASP A 158 4.86 -3.06 -13.60
CA ASP A 158 4.10 -4.23 -14.09
C ASP A 158 4.97 -5.47 -14.33
N ARG A 159 6.27 -5.24 -14.53
CA ARG A 159 7.29 -6.27 -14.71
C ARG A 159 8.36 -6.10 -13.64
N PHE A 160 8.67 -7.20 -12.97
CA PHE A 160 9.72 -7.27 -11.97
C PHE A 160 10.94 -7.90 -12.62
N SER A 161 12.07 -7.20 -12.59
CA SER A 161 13.37 -7.66 -13.08
C SER A 161 14.07 -8.57 -12.06
#